data_AF-A0A1Q7EIK2-F1
#
_entry.id   AF-A0A1Q7EIK2-F1
#
_cell.length_a   1.000
_cell.length_b   1.000
_cell.length_c   1.000
_cell.angle_alpha   90.00
_cell.angle_beta   90.00
_cell.angle_gamma   90.00
#
_symmetry.space_group_name_H-M   'P 1'
#
loop_
_entity.id
_entity.type
_entity.pdbx_description
1 polymer ?
#
loop_
_entity_poly.entity_id
_entity_poly.type
_entity_poly.pdbx_seq_one_letter_code
_entity_poly.pdbx_strand_id
1 'polypeptide(L)'
;MVRERVGDWRLAWRFALAGLIAGMLVTAFGYFGVINRSFDAAQDQLFPAPSADPRITLVAIDQRSNDSLGAYPWLNSYHAKVINYLASLHPKVILFDVVLDHLTFNDPENPTENTDAELTSAIKSAGNVVLVCTADDAPRPEFAAVAAAVGERGFSIPDAADSIRGVELRPKNTCPENEAQEPAFMQALRISQGISSALSINPAGTEATFGSHHIPLVGNQMLINFTKGGSPTCPYVDALNASCPHPEVITNHIVVIGTKLIDAGDVYSQAVSFPHDKSLCPAARQKCMLDNQNYGYRIMGDAISTVLSTCCRSGTECCSPPSSCSPTSPSSSCSDRTAI
;
A
#
# COMPACT_ATOMS: atom_id res chain seq x y z
N MET A 1 18.27 -75.55 4.24
CA MET A 1 18.91 -74.40 4.89
C MET A 1 18.26 -73.11 4.41
N VAL A 2 17.14 -72.71 5.04
CA VAL A 2 16.56 -71.38 4.82
C VAL A 2 16.99 -70.56 6.03
N ARG A 3 18.20 -70.00 5.93
CA ARG A 3 18.69 -69.06 6.93
C ARG A 3 18.03 -67.74 6.58
N GLU A 4 16.92 -67.44 7.27
CA GLU A 4 16.18 -66.20 7.15
C GLU A 4 17.17 -65.03 7.10
N ARG A 5 17.14 -64.28 5.99
CA ARG A 5 17.61 -62.90 5.99
C ARG A 5 16.62 -62.14 6.86
N VAL A 6 16.79 -62.23 8.19
CA VAL A 6 16.25 -61.23 9.11
C VAL A 6 17.01 -59.97 8.76
N GLY A 7 16.51 -59.22 7.77
CA GLY A 7 17.10 -57.95 7.33
C GLY A 7 17.33 -57.10 8.56
N ASP A 8 18.56 -56.59 8.73
CA ASP A 8 19.09 -56.01 9.96
C ASP A 8 18.03 -55.14 10.66
N TRP A 9 17.30 -55.72 11.61
CA TRP A 9 16.20 -55.03 12.28
C TRP A 9 16.73 -53.78 13.00
N ARG A 10 17.99 -53.85 13.47
CA ARG A 10 18.74 -52.71 14.00
C ARG A 10 18.93 -51.60 12.99
N LEU A 11 19.16 -51.93 11.71
CA LEU A 11 19.27 -50.94 10.63
C LEU A 11 17.92 -50.28 10.37
N ALA A 12 16.83 -51.05 10.35
CA ALA A 12 15.47 -50.51 10.24
C ALA A 12 15.13 -49.54 11.39
N TRP A 13 15.46 -49.90 12.63
CA TRP A 13 15.27 -49.01 13.80
C TRP A 13 16.16 -47.76 13.75
N ARG A 14 17.38 -47.85 13.21
CA ARG A 14 18.24 -46.67 13.01
C ARG A 14 17.63 -45.69 12.02
N PHE A 15 17.06 -46.18 10.92
CA PHE A 15 16.36 -45.33 9.96
C PHE A 15 15.08 -44.74 10.54
N ALA A 16 14.30 -45.53 11.29
CA ALA A 16 13.09 -45.03 11.97
C ALA A 16 13.42 -43.94 13.00
N LEU A 17 14.46 -44.13 13.82
CA LEU A 17 14.92 -43.13 14.78
C LEU A 17 15.48 -41.89 14.09
N ALA A 18 16.26 -42.05 13.02
CA ALA A 18 16.77 -40.92 12.24
C ALA A 18 15.62 -40.12 11.61
N GLY A 19 14.59 -40.79 11.08
CA GLY A 19 13.39 -40.15 10.54
C GLY A 19 12.60 -39.39 11.62
N LEU A 20 12.45 -39.98 12.80
CA LEU A 20 11.80 -39.34 13.95
C LEU A 20 12.57 -38.12 14.45
N ILE A 21 13.89 -38.20 14.54
CA ILE A 21 14.75 -37.06 14.90
C ILE A 21 14.67 -35.97 13.84
N ALA A 22 14.76 -36.32 12.56
CA ALA A 22 14.65 -35.36 11.46
C ALA A 22 13.26 -34.68 11.48
N GLY A 23 12.18 -35.44 11.68
CA GLY A 23 10.84 -34.89 11.84
C GLY A 23 10.71 -33.95 13.03
N MET A 24 11.25 -34.32 14.20
CA MET A 24 11.28 -33.43 15.36
C MET A 24 12.09 -32.17 15.13
N LEU A 25 13.22 -32.26 14.41
CA LEU A 25 14.04 -31.09 14.06
C LEU A 25 13.31 -30.16 13.09
N VAL A 26 12.63 -30.69 12.07
CA VAL A 26 11.82 -29.89 11.14
C VAL A 26 10.68 -29.19 11.89
N THR A 27 9.93 -29.93 12.73
CA THR A 27 8.86 -29.35 13.54
C THR A 27 9.40 -28.31 14.52
N ALA A 28 10.54 -28.57 15.16
CA ALA A 28 11.18 -27.61 16.05
C ALA A 28 11.62 -26.35 15.29
N PHE A 29 12.27 -26.48 14.14
CA PHE A 29 12.68 -25.33 13.32
C PHE A 29 11.49 -24.51 12.82
N GLY A 30 10.39 -25.16 12.45
CA GLY A 30 9.13 -24.50 12.11
C GLY A 30 8.52 -23.78 13.32
N TYR A 31 8.46 -24.45 14.47
CA TYR A 31 7.88 -23.89 15.70
C TYR A 31 8.69 -22.70 16.24
N PHE A 32 10.02 -22.80 16.21
CA PHE A 32 10.92 -21.71 16.62
C PHE A 32 11.13 -20.66 15.51
N GLY A 33 10.55 -20.85 14.33
CA GLY A 33 10.62 -19.90 13.22
C GLY A 33 12.03 -19.67 12.65
N VAL A 34 12.96 -20.61 12.88
CA VAL A 34 14.39 -20.45 12.53
C VAL A 34 14.60 -20.23 11.03
N ILE A 35 13.69 -20.77 10.21
CA ILE A 35 13.75 -20.69 8.74
C ILE A 35 12.81 -19.65 8.14
N ASN A 36 11.95 -18.99 8.94
CA ASN A 36 10.89 -18.12 8.42
C ASN A 36 11.45 -17.00 7.55
N ARG A 37 12.47 -16.28 8.04
CA ARG A 37 13.14 -15.22 7.28
C ARG A 37 13.64 -15.68 5.90
N SER A 38 14.28 -16.85 5.83
CA SER A 38 14.80 -17.39 4.57
C SER A 38 13.68 -17.84 3.64
N PHE A 39 12.60 -18.39 4.21
CA PHE A 39 11.43 -18.81 3.47
C PHE A 39 10.69 -17.60 2.87
N ASP A 40 10.43 -16.57 3.66
CA ASP A 40 9.80 -15.32 3.26
C ASP A 40 10.60 -14.61 2.16
N ALA A 41 11.92 -14.48 2.35
CA ALA A 41 12.81 -13.91 1.33
C ALA A 41 12.88 -14.74 0.03
N ALA A 42 12.66 -16.05 0.10
CA ALA A 42 12.60 -16.91 -1.08
C ALA A 42 11.26 -16.74 -1.82
N GLN A 43 10.14 -16.64 -1.11
CA GLN A 43 8.83 -16.35 -1.69
C GLN A 43 8.86 -15.02 -2.46
N ASP A 44 9.45 -13.99 -1.86
CA ASP A 44 9.57 -12.64 -2.43
C ASP A 44 10.35 -12.62 -3.76
N GLN A 45 11.27 -13.55 -3.96
CA GLN A 45 12.02 -13.68 -5.22
C GLN A 45 11.27 -14.50 -6.28
N LEU A 46 10.44 -15.45 -5.86
CA LEU A 46 9.76 -16.38 -6.74
C LEU A 46 8.46 -15.79 -7.32
N PHE A 47 7.80 -14.89 -6.60
CA PHE A 47 6.57 -14.23 -7.06
C PHE A 47 6.87 -12.87 -7.70
N PRO A 48 6.58 -12.69 -8.99
CA PRO A 48 6.85 -11.43 -9.66
C PRO A 48 5.90 -10.33 -9.16
N ALA A 49 6.46 -9.16 -8.87
CA ALA A 49 5.68 -7.96 -8.59
C ALA A 49 4.78 -7.60 -9.78
N PRO A 50 3.48 -7.29 -9.56
CA PRO A 50 2.61 -6.79 -10.61
C PRO A 50 3.03 -5.40 -11.10
N SER A 51 2.43 -5.00 -12.24
CA SER A 51 2.50 -3.63 -12.75
C SER A 51 1.63 -2.69 -11.91
N ALA A 52 2.02 -1.41 -11.85
CA ALA A 52 1.21 -0.38 -11.20
C ALA A 52 -0.16 -0.22 -11.89
N ASP A 53 -1.20 0.05 -11.11
CA ASP A 53 -2.56 0.27 -11.63
C ASP A 53 -2.62 1.63 -12.32
N PRO A 54 -3.00 1.69 -13.61
CA PRO A 54 -3.03 2.94 -14.36
C PRO A 54 -4.09 3.92 -13.89
N ARG A 55 -5.04 3.51 -13.03
CA ARG A 55 -6.10 4.37 -12.47
C ARG A 55 -5.67 5.13 -11.21
N ILE A 56 -4.45 4.89 -10.75
CA ILE A 56 -3.88 5.48 -9.53
C ILE A 56 -2.76 6.43 -9.92
N THR A 57 -2.83 7.62 -9.35
CA THR A 57 -1.95 8.74 -9.67
C THR A 57 -1.24 9.18 -8.42
N LEU A 58 0.08 9.28 -8.51
CA LEU A 58 0.94 9.50 -7.36
C LEU A 58 1.54 10.90 -7.43
N VAL A 59 1.26 11.70 -6.41
CA VAL A 59 1.85 13.04 -6.23
C VAL A 59 2.85 13.00 -5.10
N ALA A 60 4.14 13.11 -5.42
CA ALA A 60 5.20 12.92 -4.44
C ALA A 60 5.71 14.26 -3.90
N ILE A 61 5.70 14.41 -2.57
CA ILE A 61 6.52 15.39 -1.85
C ILE A 61 7.95 14.84 -1.87
N ASP A 62 8.70 15.19 -2.92
CA ASP A 62 10.00 14.59 -3.23
C ASP A 62 11.17 15.56 -3.02
N GLN A 63 12.38 15.05 -3.18
CA GLN A 63 13.60 15.86 -3.02
C GLN A 63 13.62 17.07 -3.97
N ARG A 64 13.12 16.93 -5.20
CA ARG A 64 13.02 18.06 -6.15
C ARG A 64 12.14 19.18 -5.60
N SER A 65 11.02 18.81 -4.99
CA SER A 65 10.11 19.77 -4.36
C SER A 65 10.76 20.40 -3.11
N ASN A 66 11.48 19.63 -2.30
CA ASN A 66 12.26 20.12 -1.16
C ASN A 66 13.38 21.09 -1.57
N ASP A 67 14.10 20.79 -2.64
CA ASP A 67 15.16 21.66 -3.17
C ASP A 67 14.59 22.99 -3.70
N SER A 68 13.35 22.98 -4.21
CA SER A 68 12.70 24.17 -4.76
C SER A 68 11.95 25.01 -3.73
N LEU A 69 11.32 24.38 -2.73
CA LEU A 69 10.43 25.04 -1.77
C LEU A 69 11.08 25.26 -0.40
N GLY A 70 12.25 24.66 -0.16
CA GLY A 70 12.91 24.64 1.13
C GLY A 70 12.55 23.39 1.94
N ALA A 71 13.09 23.33 3.15
CA ALA A 71 12.94 22.18 4.03
C ALA A 71 11.46 21.92 4.37
N TYR A 72 11.01 20.69 4.13
CA TYR A 72 9.73 20.17 4.63
C TYR A 72 9.76 20.07 6.18
N PRO A 73 8.65 20.29 6.92
CA PRO A 73 7.28 20.56 6.47
C PRO A 73 7.03 21.99 5.96
N TRP A 74 6.04 22.15 5.06
CA TRP A 74 5.70 23.43 4.42
C TRP A 74 4.38 24.02 4.94
N LEU A 75 4.05 25.22 4.46
CA LEU A 75 2.82 25.92 4.83
C LEU A 75 1.56 25.22 4.31
N ASN A 76 0.50 25.20 5.12
CA ASN A 76 -0.84 24.75 4.73
C ASN A 76 -1.42 25.48 3.50
N SER A 77 -0.98 26.72 3.21
CA SER A 77 -1.33 27.42 1.95
C SER A 77 -0.79 26.70 0.71
N TYR A 78 0.35 26.00 0.82
CA TYR A 78 0.90 25.21 -0.30
C TYR A 78 0.05 23.96 -0.52
N HIS A 79 -0.35 23.29 0.57
CA HIS A 79 -1.28 22.16 0.51
C HIS A 79 -2.64 22.57 -0.08
N ALA A 80 -3.14 23.76 0.29
CA ALA A 80 -4.37 24.32 -0.26
C ALA A 80 -4.29 24.53 -1.79
N LYS A 81 -3.20 25.13 -2.27
CA LYS A 81 -2.96 25.36 -3.71
C LYS A 81 -2.90 24.04 -4.49
N VAL A 82 -2.20 23.04 -3.97
CA VAL A 82 -2.11 21.70 -4.59
C VAL A 82 -3.49 21.03 -4.64
N ILE A 83 -4.24 21.02 -3.54
CA ILE A 83 -5.58 20.42 -3.51
C ILE A 83 -6.51 21.12 -4.49
N ASN A 84 -6.51 22.46 -4.54
CA ASN A 84 -7.33 23.23 -5.48
C ASN A 84 -7.00 22.90 -6.94
N TYR A 85 -5.71 22.84 -7.30
CA TYR A 85 -5.29 22.47 -8.64
C TYR A 85 -5.73 21.04 -9.00
N LEU A 86 -5.45 20.07 -8.13
CA LEU A 86 -5.82 18.69 -8.38
C LEU A 86 -7.35 18.53 -8.49
N ALA A 87 -8.12 19.16 -7.60
CA ALA A 87 -9.58 19.14 -7.65
C ALA A 87 -10.14 19.76 -8.94
N SER A 88 -9.48 20.78 -9.51
CA SER A 88 -9.86 21.39 -10.79
C SER A 88 -9.76 20.42 -11.98
N LEU A 89 -8.95 19.36 -11.84
CA LEU A 89 -8.79 18.29 -12.85
C LEU A 89 -9.79 17.14 -12.65
N HIS A 90 -10.68 17.22 -11.66
CA HIS A 90 -11.74 16.26 -11.39
C HIS A 90 -11.26 14.79 -11.17
N PRO A 91 -10.36 14.54 -10.19
CA PRO A 91 -10.08 13.19 -9.74
C PRO A 91 -11.32 12.58 -9.07
N LYS A 92 -11.36 11.24 -8.98
CA LYS A 92 -12.41 10.55 -8.22
C LYS A 92 -12.31 10.85 -6.73
N VAL A 93 -11.08 10.85 -6.22
CA VAL A 93 -10.76 11.08 -4.81
C VAL A 93 -9.31 11.54 -4.70
N ILE A 94 -9.02 12.34 -3.68
CA ILE A 94 -7.67 12.75 -3.29
C ILE A 94 -7.39 12.15 -1.92
N LEU A 95 -6.54 11.13 -1.85
CA LEU A 95 -5.99 10.59 -0.61
C LEU A 95 -4.75 11.40 -0.23
N PHE A 96 -4.85 12.18 0.85
CA PHE A 96 -3.82 13.09 1.30
C PHE A 96 -3.06 12.47 2.48
N ASP A 97 -1.94 11.81 2.17
CA ASP A 97 -1.05 11.14 3.13
C ASP A 97 -0.04 12.10 3.75
N VAL A 98 -0.58 13.11 4.45
CA VAL A 98 0.17 14.01 5.32
C VAL A 98 -0.71 14.22 6.56
N VAL A 99 -0.14 13.96 7.73
CA VAL A 99 -0.86 14.11 8.99
C VAL A 99 -0.90 15.61 9.33
N LEU A 100 -2.09 16.21 9.26
CA LEU A 100 -2.31 17.65 9.46
C LEU A 100 -2.58 17.97 10.94
N ASP A 101 -1.64 17.64 11.82
CA ASP A 101 -1.77 17.63 13.29
C ASP A 101 -1.39 18.95 13.99
N HIS A 102 -0.53 19.76 13.39
CA HIS A 102 0.04 20.94 14.03
C HIS A 102 -0.45 22.26 13.42
N LEU A 103 -0.24 23.34 14.17
CA LEU A 103 -0.45 24.71 13.69
C LEU A 103 0.62 25.06 12.67
N THR A 104 0.19 25.53 11.50
CA THR A 104 1.11 26.12 10.54
C THR A 104 1.37 27.57 10.90
N PHE A 105 2.62 28.02 10.80
CA PHE A 105 2.95 29.44 10.95
C PHE A 105 2.33 30.28 9.81
N ASN A 106 2.24 31.60 10.01
CA ASN A 106 1.81 32.51 8.95
C ASN A 106 2.88 32.55 7.85
N ASP A 107 2.43 32.85 6.62
CA ASP A 107 3.33 33.03 5.49
C ASP A 107 4.29 34.22 5.77
N PRO A 108 5.62 34.03 5.73
CA PRO A 108 6.58 35.12 5.93
C PRO A 108 6.44 36.26 4.91
N GLU A 109 6.04 35.95 3.68
CA GLU A 109 5.82 36.93 2.61
C GLU A 109 4.48 37.64 2.78
N ASN A 110 3.46 36.93 3.28
CA ASN A 110 2.11 37.44 3.54
C ASN A 110 1.64 37.13 4.97
N PRO A 111 2.13 37.85 6.00
CA PRO A 111 1.92 37.50 7.41
C PRO A 111 0.46 37.63 7.89
N THR A 112 -0.42 38.20 7.08
CA THR A 112 -1.87 38.28 7.32
C THR A 112 -2.66 37.09 6.76
N GLU A 113 -2.03 36.24 5.94
CA GLU A 113 -2.68 35.05 5.38
C GLU A 113 -2.85 33.98 6.46
N ASN A 114 -4.09 33.48 6.57
CA ASN A 114 -4.42 32.36 7.44
C ASN A 114 -4.33 31.07 6.63
N THR A 115 -3.16 30.44 6.65
CA THR A 115 -2.82 29.25 5.88
C THR A 115 -3.73 28.06 6.22
N ASP A 116 -4.15 27.92 7.48
CA ASP A 116 -5.11 26.89 7.91
C ASP A 116 -6.52 27.14 7.35
N ALA A 117 -6.97 28.39 7.28
CA ALA A 117 -8.26 28.73 6.69
C ALA A 117 -8.28 28.45 5.17
N GLU A 118 -7.16 28.71 4.47
CA GLU A 118 -7.00 28.38 3.06
C GLU A 118 -7.09 26.88 2.81
N LEU A 119 -6.38 26.07 3.62
CA LEU A 119 -6.42 24.61 3.51
C LEU A 119 -7.81 24.05 3.82
N THR A 120 -8.45 24.54 4.88
CA THR A 120 -9.84 24.18 5.22
C THR A 120 -10.79 24.47 4.05
N SER A 121 -10.65 25.65 3.43
CA SER A 121 -11.46 26.03 2.27
C SER A 121 -11.20 25.13 1.06
N ALA A 122 -9.93 24.78 0.79
CA ALA A 122 -9.55 23.90 -0.31
C ALA A 122 -10.11 22.47 -0.13
N ILE A 123 -9.95 21.88 1.05
CA ILE A 123 -10.49 20.55 1.39
C ILE A 123 -12.01 20.53 1.21
N LYS A 124 -12.70 21.54 1.78
CA LYS A 124 -14.15 21.68 1.67
C LYS A 124 -14.63 21.84 0.23
N SER A 125 -13.93 22.65 -0.56
CA SER A 125 -14.31 22.95 -1.95
C SER A 125 -14.06 21.76 -2.88
N ALA A 126 -13.01 20.98 -2.63
CA ALA A 126 -12.74 19.74 -3.35
C ALA A 126 -13.81 18.67 -3.06
N GLY A 127 -14.24 18.54 -1.80
CA GLY A 127 -15.35 17.67 -1.39
C GLY A 127 -15.09 16.16 -1.49
N ASN A 128 -13.91 15.75 -1.95
CA ASN A 128 -13.50 14.36 -2.13
C ASN A 128 -12.07 14.10 -1.60
N VAL A 129 -11.66 14.83 -0.56
CA VAL A 129 -10.35 14.66 0.09
C VAL A 129 -10.48 13.71 1.28
N VAL A 130 -9.67 12.67 1.30
CA VAL A 130 -9.49 11.76 2.43
C VAL A 130 -8.21 12.16 3.16
N LEU A 131 -8.33 12.43 4.46
CA LEU A 131 -7.19 12.69 5.32
C LEU A 131 -6.75 11.42 6.04
N VAL A 132 -5.49 11.39 6.44
CA VAL A 132 -4.91 10.30 7.23
C VAL A 132 -4.77 10.69 8.70
N CYS A 133 -4.91 9.71 9.57
CA CYS A 133 -4.41 9.74 10.94
C CYS A 133 -3.52 8.53 11.22
N THR A 134 -2.81 8.57 12.33
CA THR A 134 -1.96 7.50 12.84
C THR A 134 -2.42 7.07 14.24
N ALA A 135 -1.69 6.14 14.83
CA ALA A 135 -1.90 5.77 16.22
C ALA A 135 -1.66 6.92 17.22
N ASP A 136 -0.78 7.86 16.86
CA ASP A 136 -0.29 8.91 17.77
C ASP A 136 -0.84 10.30 17.39
N ASP A 137 -1.12 10.53 16.10
CA ASP A 137 -1.44 11.84 15.55
C ASP A 137 -2.71 11.80 14.69
N ALA A 138 -3.49 12.88 14.72
CA ALA A 138 -4.73 13.01 13.96
C ALA A 138 -4.80 14.38 13.28
N PRO A 139 -5.53 14.51 12.16
CA PRO A 139 -5.73 15.81 11.54
C PRO A 139 -6.51 16.70 12.50
N ARG A 140 -6.15 17.98 12.54
CA ARG A 140 -6.82 18.96 13.40
C ARG A 140 -8.33 19.03 13.10
N PRO A 141 -9.18 19.31 14.11
CA PRO A 141 -10.64 19.23 13.97
C PRO A 141 -11.21 20.09 12.83
N GLU A 142 -10.63 21.25 12.54
CA GLU A 142 -11.08 22.10 11.42
C GLU A 142 -10.92 21.44 10.05
N PHE A 143 -9.88 20.62 9.87
CA PHE A 143 -9.62 19.88 8.62
C PHE A 143 -10.45 18.61 8.58
N ALA A 144 -10.49 17.86 9.69
CA ALA A 144 -11.26 16.63 9.81
C ALA A 144 -12.76 16.88 9.55
N ALA A 145 -13.32 17.98 10.07
CA ALA A 145 -14.74 18.32 9.94
C ALA A 145 -15.18 18.65 8.50
N VAL A 146 -14.25 19.00 7.61
CA VAL A 146 -14.55 19.32 6.20
C VAL A 146 -14.03 18.28 5.20
N ALA A 147 -13.23 17.33 5.67
CA ALA A 147 -12.76 16.21 4.86
C ALA A 147 -13.91 15.28 4.48
N ALA A 148 -13.79 14.60 3.34
CA ALA A 148 -14.77 13.61 2.92
C ALA A 148 -14.76 12.37 3.84
N ALA A 149 -13.58 12.02 4.36
CA ALA A 149 -13.38 11.02 5.40
C ALA A 149 -12.00 11.19 6.05
N VAL A 150 -11.83 10.64 7.24
CA VAL A 150 -10.53 10.40 7.87
C VAL A 150 -10.36 8.88 8.02
N GLY A 151 -9.16 8.37 7.74
CA GLY A 151 -8.86 6.95 7.91
C GLY A 151 -7.46 6.71 8.46
N GLU A 152 -7.26 5.50 8.98
CA GLU A 152 -5.97 5.10 9.56
C GLU A 152 -4.93 4.87 8.45
N ARG A 153 -3.76 5.48 8.60
CA ARG A 153 -2.62 5.30 7.69
C ARG A 153 -1.90 3.98 7.92
N GLY A 154 -1.89 3.52 9.18
CA GLY A 154 -1.08 2.41 9.67
C GLY A 154 -1.20 1.14 8.82
N PHE A 155 -0.05 0.51 8.60
CA PHE A 155 0.06 -0.81 8.01
C PHE A 155 0.25 -1.88 9.10
N SER A 156 0.24 -3.14 8.68
CA SER A 156 0.53 -4.25 9.59
C SER A 156 1.97 -4.25 10.07
N ILE A 157 2.22 -4.93 11.18
CA ILE A 157 3.56 -5.09 11.73
C ILE A 157 4.49 -5.83 10.76
N PRO A 158 5.78 -5.47 10.71
CA PRO A 158 6.77 -6.22 9.93
C PRO A 158 6.85 -7.69 10.33
N ASP A 159 7.11 -8.55 9.35
CA ASP A 159 7.29 -9.99 9.53
C ASP A 159 8.71 -10.37 10.00
N ALA A 160 9.05 -11.67 9.96
CA ALA A 160 10.38 -12.17 10.32
C ALA A 160 11.50 -11.72 9.35
N ALA A 161 11.14 -11.26 8.16
CA ALA A 161 12.02 -10.64 7.17
C ALA A 161 12.01 -9.11 7.26
N ASP A 162 11.52 -8.55 8.37
CA ASP A 162 11.46 -7.12 8.66
C ASP A 162 10.68 -6.35 7.57
N SER A 163 9.70 -7.00 6.92
CA SER A 163 8.92 -6.44 5.82
C SER A 163 7.44 -6.37 6.16
N ILE A 164 6.80 -5.25 5.81
CA ILE A 164 5.35 -5.13 5.85
C ILE A 164 4.78 -5.86 4.65
N ARG A 165 3.80 -6.72 4.90
CA ARG A 165 3.14 -7.55 3.86
C ARG A 165 1.67 -7.20 3.63
N GLY A 166 1.06 -6.47 4.56
CA GLY A 166 -0.38 -6.31 4.56
C GLY A 166 -0.84 -5.14 5.40
N VAL A 167 -2.16 -5.05 5.51
CA VAL A 167 -2.87 -4.03 6.29
C VAL A 167 -4.09 -4.66 6.95
N GLU A 168 -4.34 -4.28 8.20
CA GLU A 168 -5.56 -4.65 8.91
C GLU A 168 -6.72 -3.81 8.38
N LEU A 169 -7.80 -4.46 7.91
CA LEU A 169 -8.96 -3.73 7.39
C LEU A 169 -9.86 -3.16 8.50
N ARG A 170 -9.63 -3.59 9.75
CA ARG A 170 -10.28 -3.09 10.97
C ARG A 170 -9.20 -2.72 11.99
N PRO A 171 -8.50 -1.60 11.78
CA PRO A 171 -7.50 -1.12 12.72
C PRO A 171 -8.12 -0.86 14.10
N LYS A 172 -7.28 -0.89 15.14
CA LYS A 172 -7.69 -0.45 16.48
C LYS A 172 -8.13 1.00 16.43
N ASN A 173 -9.12 1.35 17.26
CA ASN A 173 -9.59 2.72 17.35
C ASN A 173 -8.61 3.58 18.18
N THR A 174 -7.56 4.06 17.50
CA THR A 174 -6.55 4.98 18.06
C THR A 174 -6.79 6.43 17.64
N CYS A 175 -7.60 6.65 16.60
CA CYS A 175 -7.91 7.94 16.01
C CYS A 175 -9.43 8.14 16.01
N PRO A 176 -9.99 8.96 16.93
CA PRO A 176 -11.43 9.19 17.04
C PRO A 176 -12.08 9.75 15.76
N GLU A 177 -11.32 10.50 14.96
CA GLU A 177 -11.74 11.08 13.68
C GLU A 177 -11.98 9.99 12.62
N ASN A 178 -11.35 8.81 12.75
CA ASN A 178 -11.63 7.65 11.91
C ASN A 178 -12.90 6.92 12.37
N GLU A 179 -14.05 7.56 12.16
CA GLU A 179 -15.37 7.06 12.56
C GLU A 179 -15.68 5.67 11.97
N ALA A 180 -15.17 5.39 10.77
CA ALA A 180 -15.39 4.15 10.06
C ALA A 180 -14.56 2.97 10.62
N GLN A 181 -13.51 3.25 11.40
CA GLN A 181 -12.52 2.27 11.85
C GLN A 181 -11.98 1.45 10.67
N GLU A 182 -11.58 2.16 9.63
CA GLU A 182 -11.08 1.61 8.36
C GLU A 182 -9.77 2.31 7.98
N PRO A 183 -8.89 1.66 7.22
CA PRO A 183 -7.72 2.33 6.65
C PRO A 183 -8.09 3.47 5.69
N ALA A 184 -7.24 4.49 5.58
CA ALA A 184 -7.47 5.64 4.70
C ALA A 184 -7.61 5.23 3.22
N PHE A 185 -6.85 4.22 2.78
CA PHE A 185 -6.97 3.70 1.42
C PHE A 185 -8.35 3.06 1.13
N MET A 186 -9.01 2.48 2.15
CA MET A 186 -10.37 1.95 2.03
C MET A 186 -11.41 3.08 1.92
N GLN A 187 -11.22 4.18 2.64
CA GLN A 187 -12.03 5.39 2.47
C GLN A 187 -11.88 5.98 1.06
N ALA A 188 -10.65 6.00 0.53
CA ALA A 188 -10.42 6.44 -0.83
C ALA A 188 -11.12 5.55 -1.87
N LEU A 189 -11.02 4.23 -1.73
CA LEU A 189 -11.75 3.27 -2.57
C LEU A 189 -13.26 3.49 -2.49
N ARG A 190 -13.77 3.69 -1.27
CA ARG A 190 -15.19 3.91 -0.98
C ARG A 190 -15.75 5.07 -1.80
N ILE A 191 -15.09 6.23 -1.74
CA ILE A 191 -15.47 7.43 -2.48
C ILE A 191 -15.33 7.19 -3.99
N SER A 192 -14.20 6.60 -4.42
CA SER A 192 -13.90 6.42 -5.85
C SER A 192 -14.84 5.47 -6.59
N GLN A 193 -15.46 4.54 -5.87
CA GLN A 193 -16.38 3.54 -6.43
C GLN A 193 -17.84 3.73 -5.97
N GLY A 194 -18.12 4.74 -5.13
CA GLY A 194 -19.45 5.00 -4.60
C GLY A 194 -19.98 3.89 -3.69
N ILE A 195 -19.11 3.24 -2.91
CA ILE A 195 -19.48 2.10 -2.05
C ILE A 195 -20.05 2.62 -0.73
N SER A 196 -21.31 2.36 -0.43
CA SER A 196 -21.92 2.74 0.87
C SER A 196 -22.05 1.56 1.84
N SER A 197 -21.85 0.32 1.39
CA SER A 197 -21.96 -0.87 2.22
C SER A 197 -20.86 -0.91 3.29
N ALA A 198 -21.20 -1.31 4.50
CA ALA A 198 -20.22 -1.55 5.57
C ALA A 198 -19.24 -2.66 5.18
N LEU A 199 -17.97 -2.52 5.56
CA LEU A 199 -17.00 -3.60 5.48
C LEU A 199 -17.41 -4.73 6.43
N SER A 200 -17.59 -5.94 5.89
CA SER A 200 -17.93 -7.13 6.67
C SER A 200 -16.79 -8.15 6.60
N ILE A 201 -16.40 -8.74 7.72
CA ILE A 201 -15.44 -9.84 7.77
C ILE A 201 -16.22 -11.10 8.16
N ASN A 202 -15.99 -12.20 7.44
CA ASN A 202 -16.67 -13.45 7.73
C ASN A 202 -16.29 -13.97 9.14
N PRO A 203 -17.12 -14.83 9.77
CA PRO A 203 -16.82 -15.35 11.12
C PRO A 203 -15.51 -16.13 11.22
N ALA A 204 -15.00 -16.64 10.10
CA ALA A 204 -13.73 -17.36 10.03
C ALA A 204 -12.50 -16.42 10.02
N GLY A 205 -12.68 -15.11 9.78
CA GLY A 205 -11.59 -14.16 9.64
C GLY A 205 -10.74 -14.34 8.39
N THR A 206 -11.26 -15.04 7.37
CA THR A 206 -10.51 -15.43 6.15
C THR A 206 -10.86 -14.60 4.93
N GLU A 207 -11.96 -13.85 4.96
CA GLU A 207 -12.39 -12.99 3.86
C GLU A 207 -13.15 -11.78 4.39
N ALA A 208 -12.89 -10.62 3.78
CA ALA A 208 -13.68 -9.42 3.94
C ALA A 208 -14.48 -9.11 2.66
N THR A 209 -15.71 -8.66 2.83
CA THR A 209 -16.57 -8.15 1.75
C THR A 209 -16.63 -6.63 1.84
N PHE A 210 -16.31 -5.97 0.72
CA PHE A 210 -16.33 -4.52 0.59
C PHE A 210 -16.98 -4.12 -0.74
N GLY A 211 -18.26 -3.73 -0.69
CA GLY A 211 -19.05 -3.54 -1.91
C GLY A 211 -19.14 -4.85 -2.70
N SER A 212 -18.71 -4.83 -3.96
CA SER A 212 -18.59 -6.03 -4.80
C SER A 212 -17.25 -6.78 -4.63
N HIS A 213 -16.33 -6.27 -3.81
CA HIS A 213 -15.00 -6.85 -3.65
C HIS A 213 -14.99 -7.92 -2.56
N HIS A 214 -14.33 -9.02 -2.86
CA HIS A 214 -14.00 -10.09 -1.93
C HIS A 214 -12.49 -10.06 -1.69
N ILE A 215 -12.09 -9.77 -0.46
CA ILE A 215 -10.71 -9.54 -0.07
C ILE A 215 -10.26 -10.69 0.82
N PRO A 216 -9.40 -11.61 0.35
CA PRO A 216 -8.85 -12.68 1.17
C PRO A 216 -8.02 -12.09 2.32
N LEU A 217 -8.18 -12.67 3.51
CA LEU A 217 -7.45 -12.29 4.71
C LEU A 217 -6.53 -13.42 5.16
N VAL A 218 -5.32 -13.04 5.56
CA VAL A 218 -4.34 -13.94 6.19
C VAL A 218 -3.97 -13.32 7.53
N GLY A 219 -4.29 -14.02 8.63
CA GLY A 219 -4.05 -13.49 9.98
C GLY A 219 -4.76 -12.15 10.24
N ASN A 220 -6.03 -12.01 9.80
CA ASN A 220 -6.83 -10.79 9.86
C ASN A 220 -6.32 -9.59 9.03
N GLN A 221 -5.38 -9.83 8.11
CA GLN A 221 -4.79 -8.78 7.29
C GLN A 221 -5.06 -9.04 5.82
N MET A 222 -5.33 -7.98 5.06
CA MET A 222 -5.25 -8.02 3.61
C MET A 222 -3.78 -7.98 3.22
N LEU A 223 -3.30 -9.00 2.50
CA LEU A 223 -1.97 -8.96 1.89
C LEU A 223 -1.95 -7.97 0.74
N ILE A 224 -0.85 -7.22 0.60
CA ILE A 224 -0.67 -6.20 -0.43
C ILE A 224 0.17 -6.77 -1.58
N ASN A 225 -0.31 -6.60 -2.80
CA ASN A 225 0.43 -6.93 -4.01
C ASN A 225 1.36 -5.76 -4.38
N PHE A 226 2.56 -5.73 -3.78
CA PHE A 226 3.54 -4.66 -4.00
C PHE A 226 4.04 -4.58 -5.44
N THR A 227 4.09 -3.39 -5.98
CA THR A 227 4.63 -3.14 -7.31
C THR A 227 6.14 -2.88 -7.23
N LYS A 228 6.87 -3.06 -8.35
CA LYS A 228 8.28 -2.59 -8.48
C LYS A 228 8.37 -1.06 -8.63
N GLY A 229 7.28 -0.36 -8.38
CA GLY A 229 7.14 1.07 -8.56
C GLY A 229 6.92 1.50 -10.01
N GLY A 230 6.51 2.75 -10.13
CA GLY A 230 6.57 3.62 -11.32
C GLY A 230 6.95 5.02 -10.84
N SER A 231 7.29 5.95 -11.75
CA SER A 231 7.52 7.35 -11.35
C SER A 231 6.22 7.95 -10.77
N PRO A 232 6.30 8.87 -9.79
CA PRO A 232 5.13 9.70 -9.51
C PRO A 232 4.72 10.37 -10.81
N THR A 233 3.42 10.38 -11.06
CA THR A 233 2.85 11.02 -12.25
C THR A 233 3.01 12.54 -12.18
N CYS A 234 3.18 13.10 -10.98
CA CYS A 234 3.45 14.51 -10.78
C CYS A 234 4.27 14.79 -9.50
N PRO A 235 5.41 15.49 -9.58
CA PRO A 235 6.08 16.07 -8.41
C PRO A 235 5.19 17.11 -7.71
N TYR A 236 5.28 17.21 -6.38
CA TYR A 236 4.45 18.14 -5.60
C TYR A 236 4.63 19.59 -6.03
N VAL A 237 5.87 20.03 -6.27
CA VAL A 237 6.16 21.39 -6.76
C VAL A 237 5.51 21.68 -8.13
N ASP A 238 5.38 20.67 -8.99
CA ASP A 238 4.71 20.83 -10.28
C ASP A 238 3.18 20.95 -10.07
N ALA A 239 2.60 20.19 -9.13
CA ALA A 239 1.20 20.37 -8.75
C ALA A 239 0.94 21.75 -8.11
N LEU A 240 1.87 22.25 -7.31
CA LEU A 240 1.79 23.57 -6.67
C LEU A 240 1.78 24.69 -7.72
N ASN A 241 2.54 24.52 -8.81
CA ASN A 241 2.62 25.44 -9.94
C ASN A 241 1.58 25.17 -11.03
N ALA A 242 0.62 24.27 -10.80
CA ALA A 242 -0.40 23.87 -11.76
C ALA A 242 0.18 23.32 -13.10
N SER A 243 1.34 22.68 -13.04
CA SER A 243 2.16 22.27 -14.17
C SER A 243 2.52 20.79 -14.16
N CYS A 244 1.65 19.93 -13.64
CA CYS A 244 1.87 18.48 -13.71
C CYS A 244 2.10 18.05 -15.18
N PRO A 245 3.11 17.21 -15.48
CA PRO A 245 3.45 16.85 -16.86
C PRO A 245 2.34 16.10 -17.60
N HIS A 246 1.54 15.33 -16.86
CA HIS A 246 0.46 14.48 -17.37
C HIS A 246 -0.85 14.78 -16.63
N PRO A 247 -1.49 15.94 -16.83
CA PRO A 247 -2.73 16.28 -16.15
C PRO A 247 -3.89 15.35 -16.55
N GLU A 248 -3.81 14.74 -17.74
CA GLU A 248 -4.79 13.76 -18.23
C GLU A 248 -4.88 12.50 -17.36
N VAL A 249 -3.79 12.14 -16.66
CA VAL A 249 -3.80 11.03 -15.71
C VAL A 249 -4.26 11.46 -14.31
N ILE A 250 -4.85 12.64 -14.13
CA ILE A 250 -5.45 13.06 -12.85
C ILE A 250 -6.97 12.93 -12.92
N THR A 251 -7.56 13.27 -14.07
CA THR A 251 -8.99 13.18 -14.30
C THR A 251 -9.51 11.76 -14.14
N ASN A 252 -10.56 11.58 -13.34
CA ASN A 252 -11.17 10.28 -13.02
C ASN A 252 -10.23 9.24 -12.36
N HIS A 253 -9.05 9.66 -11.86
CA HIS A 253 -8.12 8.78 -11.15
C HIS A 253 -8.30 8.88 -9.63
N ILE A 254 -7.78 7.87 -8.93
CA ILE A 254 -7.53 7.94 -7.49
C ILE A 254 -6.17 8.61 -7.32
N VAL A 255 -6.14 9.81 -6.75
CA VAL A 255 -4.90 10.56 -6.54
C VAL A 255 -4.42 10.30 -5.13
N VAL A 256 -3.17 9.89 -4.96
CA VAL A 256 -2.53 9.71 -3.66
C VAL A 256 -1.35 10.67 -3.56
N ILE A 257 -1.42 11.59 -2.61
CA ILE A 257 -0.37 12.56 -2.32
C ILE A 257 0.35 12.09 -1.06
N GLY A 258 1.68 12.13 -1.03
CA GLY A 258 2.39 11.89 0.22
C GLY A 258 3.91 12.04 0.14
N THR A 259 4.55 11.80 1.27
CA THR A 259 5.99 12.04 1.47
C THR A 259 6.86 11.02 0.77
N LYS A 260 7.86 11.51 0.04
CA LYS A 260 8.95 10.75 -0.58
C LYS A 260 10.30 11.35 -0.17
N LEU A 261 10.44 11.59 1.14
CA LEU A 261 11.64 12.13 1.79
C LEU A 261 12.04 11.18 2.92
N ILE A 262 13.31 10.81 2.98
CA ILE A 262 13.83 9.88 4.00
C ILE A 262 13.66 10.48 5.41
N ASP A 263 13.89 11.78 5.54
CA ASP A 263 13.86 12.49 6.83
C ASP A 263 12.43 12.75 7.34
N ALA A 264 11.41 12.47 6.54
CA ALA A 264 10.01 12.65 6.93
C ALA A 264 9.43 11.47 7.74
N GLY A 265 10.21 10.39 7.94
CA GLY A 265 9.81 9.25 8.80
C GLY A 265 8.77 8.29 8.21
N ASP A 266 8.28 8.55 6.99
CA ASP A 266 7.29 7.72 6.30
C ASP A 266 7.94 6.65 5.41
N VAL A 267 8.83 5.83 6.00
CA VAL A 267 9.60 4.81 5.28
C VAL A 267 9.34 3.44 5.86
N TYR A 268 9.03 2.49 4.98
CA TYR A 268 8.67 1.13 5.32
C TYR A 268 9.46 0.13 4.48
N SER A 269 9.88 -0.97 5.10
CA SER A 269 10.38 -2.14 4.37
C SER A 269 9.21 -2.93 3.78
N GLN A 270 9.29 -3.30 2.51
CA GLN A 270 8.29 -4.09 1.80
C GLN A 270 8.86 -5.41 1.27
N ALA A 271 7.95 -6.33 0.92
CA ALA A 271 8.30 -7.66 0.40
C ALA A 271 8.92 -7.66 -1.01
N VAL A 272 8.91 -6.55 -1.74
CA VAL A 272 9.50 -6.45 -3.10
C VAL A 272 10.75 -5.57 -3.08
N SER A 273 11.85 -6.11 -3.59
CA SER A 273 13.08 -5.33 -3.80
C SER A 273 13.05 -4.60 -5.15
N PHE A 274 13.38 -3.31 -5.12
CA PHE A 274 13.72 -2.50 -6.28
C PHE A 274 15.07 -2.89 -6.88
N PRO A 275 15.37 -2.47 -8.12
CA PRO A 275 16.71 -2.61 -8.69
C PRO A 275 17.76 -1.97 -7.78
N HIS A 276 18.81 -2.74 -7.48
CA HIS A 276 19.87 -2.29 -6.59
C HIS A 276 20.64 -1.10 -7.17
N ASP A 277 20.70 0.00 -6.42
CA ASP A 277 21.48 1.19 -6.78
C ASP A 277 22.83 1.19 -6.06
N LYS A 278 23.90 1.01 -6.83
CA LYS A 278 25.29 1.00 -6.34
C LYS A 278 25.79 2.37 -5.86
N SER A 279 25.06 3.46 -6.16
CA SER A 279 25.40 4.79 -5.66
C SER A 279 24.96 5.00 -4.21
N LEU A 280 23.90 4.30 -3.80
CA LEU A 280 23.33 4.39 -2.45
C LEU A 280 23.91 3.36 -1.49
N CYS A 281 24.64 2.36 -2.00
CA CYS A 281 25.09 1.20 -1.21
C CYS A 281 26.55 0.83 -1.47
N PRO A 282 27.29 0.32 -0.47
CA PRO A 282 28.69 -0.05 -0.65
C PRO A 282 28.87 -1.08 -1.78
N ALA A 283 29.85 -0.85 -2.66
CA ALA A 283 30.06 -1.67 -3.86
C ALA A 283 30.29 -3.18 -3.59
N ALA A 284 30.65 -3.54 -2.35
CA ALA A 284 30.84 -4.93 -1.92
C ALA A 284 29.53 -5.67 -1.59
N ARG A 285 28.38 -4.96 -1.47
CA ARG A 285 27.09 -5.58 -1.16
C ARG A 285 26.27 -5.79 -2.44
N GLN A 286 25.66 -6.97 -2.55
CA GLN A 286 24.74 -7.27 -3.65
C GLN A 286 23.29 -6.83 -3.37
N LYS A 287 22.97 -6.55 -2.10
CA LYS A 287 21.70 -5.97 -1.64
C LYS A 287 21.94 -5.09 -0.41
N CYS A 288 21.09 -4.10 -0.19
CA CYS A 288 21.10 -3.23 0.99
C CYS A 288 19.69 -2.86 1.44
N MET A 289 19.59 -2.28 2.63
CA MET A 289 18.32 -1.90 3.27
C MET A 289 17.47 -0.95 2.40
N LEU A 290 18.09 -0.12 1.57
CA LEU A 290 17.37 0.80 0.69
C LEU A 290 16.65 0.09 -0.46
N ASP A 291 17.09 -1.12 -0.83
CA ASP A 291 16.53 -1.84 -1.98
C ASP A 291 15.08 -2.29 -1.73
N ASN A 292 14.67 -2.47 -0.47
CA ASN A 292 13.31 -2.88 -0.12
C ASN A 292 12.55 -1.80 0.67
N GLN A 293 13.05 -0.57 0.72
CA GLN A 293 12.36 0.54 1.37
C GLN A 293 11.46 1.30 0.41
N ASN A 294 10.23 1.56 0.84
CA ASN A 294 9.23 2.33 0.13
C ASN A 294 8.50 3.28 1.09
N TYR A 295 7.65 4.14 0.55
CA TYR A 295 6.96 5.20 1.30
C TYR A 295 5.48 4.88 1.48
N GLY A 296 4.86 5.39 2.56
CA GLY A 296 3.49 5.07 2.94
C GLY A 296 2.47 5.31 1.83
N TYR A 297 2.52 6.47 1.20
CA TYR A 297 1.61 6.84 0.10
C TYR A 297 1.66 5.86 -1.08
N ARG A 298 2.84 5.28 -1.36
CA ARG A 298 3.00 4.25 -2.41
C ARG A 298 2.40 2.92 -1.99
N ILE A 299 2.64 2.51 -0.75
CA ILE A 299 2.08 1.28 -0.20
C ILE A 299 0.55 1.36 -0.17
N MET A 300 -0.03 2.53 0.16
CA MET A 300 -1.47 2.75 0.02
C MET A 300 -1.93 2.65 -1.43
N GLY A 301 -1.18 3.19 -2.40
CA GLY A 301 -1.45 2.98 -3.83
C GLY A 301 -1.47 1.49 -4.22
N ASP A 302 -0.52 0.71 -3.75
CA ASP A 302 -0.47 -0.74 -3.98
C ASP A 302 -1.61 -1.49 -3.27
N ALA A 303 -2.01 -1.04 -2.07
CA ALA A 303 -3.17 -1.59 -1.36
C ALA A 303 -4.49 -1.33 -2.12
N ILE A 304 -4.65 -0.13 -2.69
CA ILE A 304 -5.80 0.23 -3.55
C ILE A 304 -5.80 -0.67 -4.79
N SER A 305 -4.66 -0.79 -5.48
CA SER A 305 -4.49 -1.67 -6.65
C SER A 305 -4.84 -3.13 -6.32
N THR A 306 -4.46 -3.59 -5.13
CA THR A 306 -4.76 -4.96 -4.66
C THR A 306 -6.27 -5.21 -4.59
N VAL A 307 -7.04 -4.29 -4.00
CA VAL A 307 -8.50 -4.42 -3.96
C VAL A 307 -9.09 -4.31 -5.36
N LEU A 308 -8.62 -3.36 -6.18
CA LEU A 308 -9.16 -3.19 -7.53
C LEU A 308 -8.88 -4.36 -8.48
N SER A 309 -7.82 -5.15 -8.23
CA SER A 309 -7.42 -6.29 -9.07
C SER A 309 -8.11 -7.61 -8.68
N THR A 310 -8.59 -7.75 -7.44
CA THR A 310 -9.33 -8.96 -6.99
C THR A 310 -10.66 -9.15 -7.74
N CYS A 311 -11.28 -8.05 -8.20
CA CYS A 311 -12.42 -8.03 -9.12
C CYS A 311 -12.21 -8.87 -10.41
N CYS A 312 -10.99 -8.96 -10.94
CA CYS A 312 -10.73 -9.69 -12.18
C CYS A 312 -10.72 -11.21 -12.02
N ARG A 313 -10.62 -11.74 -10.78
CA ARG A 313 -10.54 -13.20 -10.53
C ARG A 313 -11.88 -13.85 -10.22
N SER A 314 -12.91 -13.11 -9.81
CA SER A 314 -14.20 -13.67 -9.35
C SER A 314 -15.19 -14.01 -10.48
N GLY A 315 -14.83 -13.82 -11.76
CA GLY A 315 -15.65 -14.21 -12.91
C GLY A 315 -17.02 -13.52 -13.01
N THR A 316 -17.29 -12.53 -12.15
CA THR A 316 -18.56 -11.82 -12.06
C THR A 316 -18.31 -10.33 -12.25
N GLU A 317 -18.44 -9.91 -13.51
CA GLU A 317 -18.62 -8.54 -14.01
C GLU A 317 -18.03 -7.39 -13.17
N CYS A 318 -16.80 -6.97 -13.51
CA CYS A 318 -16.35 -5.61 -13.24
C CYS A 318 -16.14 -4.89 -14.59
N CYS A 319 -17.19 -4.20 -15.05
CA CYS A 319 -17.21 -3.45 -16.30
C CYS A 319 -16.05 -2.44 -16.40
N SER A 320 -15.26 -2.53 -17.48
CA SER A 320 -14.31 -1.49 -17.91
C SER A 320 -15.03 -0.42 -18.76
N PRO A 321 -14.51 0.82 -18.89
CA PRO A 321 -14.69 1.58 -20.13
C PRO A 321 -13.64 1.13 -21.18
N PRO A 322 -13.90 1.33 -22.49
CA PRO A 322 -13.30 0.53 -23.54
C PRO A 322 -12.03 1.20 -24.11
N SER A 323 -10.87 0.53 -24.05
CA SER A 323 -9.77 0.84 -24.99
C SER A 323 -8.64 -0.18 -25.14
N SER A 324 -8.56 -1.28 -24.39
CA SER A 324 -7.37 -2.17 -24.47
C SER A 324 -7.58 -3.58 -25.03
N CYS A 325 -8.78 -3.94 -25.51
CA CYS A 325 -8.96 -5.20 -26.25
C CYS A 325 -9.05 -4.94 -27.76
N SER A 326 -7.91 -4.89 -28.44
CA SER A 326 -7.87 -4.99 -29.91
C SER A 326 -8.15 -6.44 -30.35
N PRO A 327 -9.12 -6.69 -31.25
CA PRO A 327 -9.51 -8.03 -31.66
C PRO A 327 -8.71 -8.46 -32.90
N THR A 328 -7.48 -8.94 -32.71
CA THR A 328 -6.77 -9.63 -33.80
C THR A 328 -5.89 -10.75 -33.24
N SER A 329 -6.49 -11.92 -33.03
CA SER A 329 -5.93 -13.27 -33.31
C SER A 329 -6.87 -14.36 -32.77
N PRO A 330 -7.30 -15.35 -33.59
CA PRO A 330 -8.18 -16.41 -33.15
C PRO A 330 -7.40 -17.59 -32.54
N SER A 331 -8.01 -18.23 -31.55
CA SER A 331 -7.73 -19.60 -31.05
C SER A 331 -6.42 -19.85 -30.28
N SER A 332 -6.53 -20.01 -28.95
CA SER A 332 -6.25 -21.32 -28.32
C SER A 332 -6.73 -21.35 -26.86
N SER A 333 -7.62 -22.31 -26.62
CA SER A 333 -8.09 -22.92 -25.37
C SER A 333 -7.37 -22.53 -24.06
N CYS A 334 -8.13 -21.99 -23.10
CA CYS A 334 -7.90 -22.25 -21.67
C CYS A 334 -8.20 -23.73 -21.42
N SER A 335 -7.16 -24.56 -21.37
CA SER A 335 -7.26 -25.93 -20.90
C SER A 335 -7.26 -25.92 -19.38
N ASP A 336 -8.34 -26.44 -18.79
CA ASP A 336 -8.33 -27.06 -17.47
C ASP A 336 -7.08 -27.93 -17.29
N ARG A 337 -6.40 -27.75 -16.16
CA ARG A 337 -5.58 -28.79 -15.53
C ARG A 337 -5.86 -28.80 -14.04
N THR A 338 -6.87 -29.57 -13.67
CA THR A 338 -6.75 -30.48 -12.53
C THR A 338 -5.54 -31.39 -12.71
N ALA A 339 -4.68 -31.50 -11.70
CA ALA A 339 -4.07 -32.77 -11.30
C ALA A 339 -3.24 -32.62 -10.01
N ILE A 340 -3.66 -33.41 -9.00
CA ILE A 340 -2.86 -34.25 -8.08
C ILE A 340 -1.89 -33.54 -7.13
#